data_AF-L5LS03-F1
#
_entry.id   AF-L5LS03-F1
#
_cell.length_a   1.000
_cell.length_b   1.000
_cell.length_c   1.000
_cell.angle_alpha   90.00
_cell.angle_beta   90.00
_cell.angle_gamma   90.00
#
_symmetry.space_group_name_H-M   'P 1'
#
loop_
_entity.id
_entity.type
_entity.pdbx_description
1 polymer ?
#
loop_
_entity_poly.entity_id
_entity_poly.type
_entity_poly.pdbx_seq_one_letter_code
_entity_poly.pdbx_strand_id
1 'polypeptide(L)'
;MSTLSVFLDVPAAQKLEGSLLKTYKQDTYSKKMFLAYKVCMSQEGQPWASFVVHKIRRQIAQDPSLNYEYLPVMGMKSFIQASLGLLFGKHSQVIVENRGAPDGCIFVIGNIDYCKLTQCQWTKLMATMKRKRIFPFFDIPYQGLSTGDLEEDTRFLQYFISEGFEFFCSQSLSKSFGIYDEGVGILAVVALNNQLLLCVLSQLMNFALALWLNPPTSGARIITSILCNPALYEAWKLSLKEVAENIMLIKEKFKEKLRLLGTPGSWDHITNQDGTHGYLGLNSQQVEYLVKKKHIYVPRNGRINFTCINASNIDYITQSINEAVIFTKGSGGKKKSPASQ
;
A
#
# COMPACT_ATOMS: atom_id res chain seq x y z
N MET A 1 3.77 -10.82 51.97
CA MET A 1 5.01 -10.26 51.40
C MET A 1 4.60 -9.26 50.34
N SER A 2 5.27 -8.10 50.23
CA SER A 2 5.10 -7.18 49.11
C SER A 2 5.67 -7.80 47.83
N THR A 3 4.98 -7.63 46.69
CA THR A 3 5.40 -8.21 45.41
C THR A 3 6.56 -7.42 44.82
N LEU A 4 7.77 -7.98 44.91
CA LEU A 4 9.03 -7.48 44.33
C LEU A 4 9.06 -7.58 42.79
N SER A 5 8.02 -7.10 42.11
CA SER A 5 7.99 -7.03 40.65
C SER A 5 8.82 -5.84 40.17
N VAL A 6 9.94 -6.12 39.52
CA VAL A 6 10.78 -5.12 38.83
C VAL A 6 10.08 -4.43 37.64
N PHE A 7 8.81 -4.79 37.37
CA PHE A 7 7.99 -4.22 36.30
C PHE A 7 6.84 -3.34 36.83
N LEU A 8 6.81 -3.00 38.13
CA LEU A 8 5.77 -2.14 38.72
C LEU A 8 5.61 -0.80 37.99
N ASP A 9 6.74 -0.19 37.61
CA ASP A 9 6.78 1.14 36.96
C ASP A 9 6.75 1.07 35.42
N VAL A 10 6.53 -0.12 34.83
CA VAL A 10 6.44 -0.26 33.36
C VAL A 10 5.08 0.26 32.88
N PRO A 11 5.00 1.39 32.17
CA PRO A 11 3.73 1.94 31.75
C PRO A 11 3.09 1.06 30.68
N ALA A 12 1.77 0.88 30.77
CA ALA A 12 1.02 0.24 29.69
C ALA A 12 1.15 1.08 28.41
N ALA A 13 1.85 0.54 27.40
CA ALA A 13 2.11 1.22 26.14
C ALA A 13 0.80 1.78 25.53
N GLN A 14 0.83 3.03 25.07
CA GLN A 14 -0.33 3.67 24.46
C GLN A 14 -0.79 2.88 23.24
N LYS A 15 -1.91 2.15 23.40
CA LYS A 15 -2.57 1.46 22.31
C LYS A 15 -3.20 2.50 21.40
N LEU A 16 -2.59 2.72 20.23
CA LEU A 16 -3.28 3.28 19.05
C LEU A 16 -4.69 2.72 19.00
N GLU A 17 -5.69 3.62 18.91
CA GLU A 17 -7.07 3.40 19.34
C GLU A 17 -7.57 1.98 19.10
N GLY A 18 -8.02 1.33 20.19
CA GLY A 18 -8.27 -0.12 20.28
C GLY A 18 -8.84 -0.70 18.99
N SER A 19 -8.00 -1.45 18.27
CA SER A 19 -8.05 -1.46 16.79
C SER A 19 -9.45 -1.67 16.22
N LEU A 20 -9.76 -0.93 15.15
CA LEU A 20 -11.04 -1.00 14.44
C LEU A 20 -11.44 -2.46 14.12
N LEU A 21 -10.46 -3.31 13.83
CA LEU A 21 -10.61 -4.75 13.58
C LEU A 21 -11.06 -5.53 14.83
N LYS A 22 -10.59 -5.16 16.04
CA LYS A 22 -11.07 -5.74 17.29
C LYS A 22 -12.55 -5.41 17.50
N THR A 23 -12.95 -4.14 17.35
CA THR A 23 -14.35 -3.73 17.49
C THR A 23 -15.25 -4.45 16.49
N TYR A 24 -14.84 -4.51 15.22
CA TYR A 24 -15.52 -5.30 14.18
C TYR A 24 -15.60 -6.80 14.52
N LYS A 25 -14.56 -7.40 15.11
CA LYS A 25 -14.59 -8.81 15.54
C LYS A 25 -15.58 -9.05 16.68
N GLN A 26 -15.77 -8.08 17.58
CA GLN A 26 -16.69 -8.17 18.72
C GLN A 26 -18.14 -7.83 18.39
N ASP A 27 -18.40 -7.10 17.31
CA ASP A 27 -19.75 -6.82 16.80
C ASP A 27 -20.48 -8.09 16.38
N THR A 28 -21.76 -8.23 16.73
CA THR A 28 -22.61 -9.39 16.40
C THR A 28 -23.58 -9.13 15.24
N TYR A 29 -23.63 -7.92 14.70
CA TYR A 29 -24.55 -7.55 13.62
C TYR A 29 -24.27 -8.34 12.32
N SER A 30 -25.31 -8.96 11.75
CA SER A 30 -25.18 -9.92 10.65
C SER A 30 -24.74 -9.33 9.30
N LYS A 31 -24.89 -8.01 9.11
CA LYS A 31 -24.42 -7.28 7.91
C LYS A 31 -23.24 -6.36 8.18
N LYS A 32 -22.48 -6.58 9.26
CA LYS A 32 -21.27 -5.80 9.57
C LYS A 32 -20.21 -5.96 8.48
N MET A 33 -19.44 -4.92 8.18
CA MET A 33 -18.45 -4.92 7.10
C MET A 33 -17.16 -4.23 7.54
N PHE A 34 -16.00 -4.80 7.20
CA PHE A 34 -14.70 -4.19 7.49
C PHE A 34 -14.01 -3.77 6.19
N LEU A 35 -14.12 -2.49 5.85
CA LEU A 35 -13.54 -1.92 4.63
C LEU A 35 -12.10 -1.41 4.85
N ALA A 36 -11.49 -1.75 5.99
CA ALA A 36 -10.15 -1.30 6.39
C ALA A 36 -9.09 -2.42 6.34
N TYR A 37 -9.35 -3.53 5.64
CA TYR A 37 -8.35 -4.59 5.46
C TYR A 37 -7.13 -4.10 4.68
N LYS A 38 -5.93 -4.44 5.18
CA LYS A 38 -4.63 -4.13 4.52
C LYS A 38 -4.29 -5.10 3.37
N VAL A 39 -4.98 -6.24 3.29
CA VAL A 39 -4.80 -7.29 2.29
C VAL A 39 -5.78 -7.09 1.12
N CYS A 40 -5.40 -7.53 -0.08
CA CYS A 40 -6.36 -7.68 -1.18
C CYS A 40 -7.35 -8.81 -0.83
N MET A 41 -8.59 -8.67 -1.27
CA MET A 41 -9.65 -9.67 -1.09
C MET A 41 -10.12 -10.18 -2.47
N SER A 42 -10.59 -11.42 -2.53
CA SER A 42 -11.28 -12.01 -3.67
C SER A 42 -12.76 -11.59 -3.72
N GLN A 43 -13.47 -11.95 -4.80
CA GLN A 43 -14.90 -11.60 -4.94
C GLN A 43 -15.77 -12.28 -3.86
N GLU A 44 -15.33 -13.42 -3.34
CA GLU A 44 -15.95 -14.20 -2.25
C GLU A 44 -15.61 -13.63 -0.86
N GLY A 45 -14.85 -12.53 -0.79
CA GLY A 45 -14.47 -11.88 0.47
C GLY A 45 -13.41 -12.64 1.28
N GLN A 46 -12.57 -13.46 0.63
CA GLN A 46 -11.41 -14.11 1.26
C GLN A 46 -10.11 -13.39 0.90
N PRO A 47 -9.02 -13.50 1.67
CA PRO A 47 -7.73 -12.92 1.30
C PRO A 47 -7.23 -13.45 -0.05
N TRP A 48 -6.92 -12.56 -0.99
CA TRP A 48 -6.44 -12.92 -2.32
C TRP A 48 -4.94 -13.24 -2.30
N ALA A 49 -4.57 -14.36 -2.95
CA ALA A 49 -3.21 -14.68 -3.33
C ALA A 49 -3.19 -15.40 -4.69
N SER A 50 -2.21 -15.10 -5.53
CA SER A 50 -2.16 -15.60 -6.91
C SER A 50 -2.12 -17.14 -6.98
N PHE A 51 -2.79 -17.74 -7.97
CA PHE A 51 -2.77 -19.19 -8.18
C PHE A 51 -1.35 -19.71 -8.48
N VAL A 52 -0.49 -18.86 -9.05
CA VAL A 52 0.92 -19.17 -9.32
C VAL A 52 1.70 -19.40 -8.02
N VAL A 53 1.43 -18.60 -6.97
CA VAL A 53 2.03 -18.80 -5.64
C VAL A 53 1.56 -20.12 -5.02
N HIS A 54 0.29 -20.48 -5.16
CA HIS A 54 -0.22 -21.77 -4.68
C HIS A 54 0.45 -22.97 -5.38
N LYS A 55 0.71 -22.86 -6.69
CA LYS A 55 1.45 -23.86 -7.48
C LYS A 55 2.90 -23.98 -6.99
N ILE A 56 3.60 -22.85 -6.85
CA ILE A 56 4.99 -22.81 -6.39
C ILE A 56 5.14 -23.32 -4.95
N ARG A 57 4.23 -22.98 -4.03
CA ARG A 57 4.27 -23.50 -2.64
C ARG A 57 4.19 -25.03 -2.58
N ARG A 58 3.42 -25.67 -3.47
CA ARG A 58 3.40 -27.14 -3.59
C ARG A 58 4.71 -27.70 -4.13
N GLN A 59 5.29 -27.05 -5.14
CA GLN A 59 6.57 -27.49 -5.73
C GLN A 59 7.73 -27.38 -4.74
N ILE A 60 7.84 -26.25 -4.00
CA ILE A 60 8.86 -26.07 -2.95
C ILE A 60 8.68 -27.10 -1.82
N ALA A 61 7.44 -27.40 -1.41
CA ALA A 61 7.16 -28.44 -0.42
C ALA A 61 7.46 -29.88 -0.88
N GLN A 62 7.85 -30.07 -2.15
CA GLN A 62 8.22 -31.35 -2.76
C GLN A 62 9.68 -31.36 -3.26
N ASP A 63 10.44 -30.30 -3.03
CA ASP A 63 11.82 -30.14 -3.50
C ASP A 63 12.82 -30.85 -2.55
N PRO A 64 13.50 -31.93 -2.99
CA PRO A 64 14.47 -32.64 -2.16
C PRO A 64 15.77 -31.85 -1.93
N SER A 65 15.98 -30.73 -2.63
CA SER A 65 17.10 -29.81 -2.41
C SER A 65 16.79 -28.68 -1.40
N LEU A 66 15.59 -28.70 -0.80
CA LEU A 66 15.19 -27.68 0.17
C LEU A 66 15.96 -27.79 1.50
N ASN A 67 16.97 -26.94 1.67
CA ASN A 67 17.70 -26.73 2.93
C ASN A 67 17.19 -25.49 3.69
N TYR A 68 17.37 -25.54 5.02
CA TYR A 68 16.97 -24.49 5.98
C TYR A 68 18.19 -23.76 6.57
N GLU A 69 19.31 -23.75 5.85
CA GLU A 69 20.52 -23.02 6.23
C GLU A 69 20.31 -21.51 6.12
N TYR A 70 21.12 -20.76 6.86
CA TYR A 70 21.11 -19.29 6.81
C TYR A 70 21.51 -18.79 5.42
N LEU A 71 20.68 -17.92 4.84
CA LEU A 71 21.07 -17.10 3.69
C LEU A 71 22.22 -16.15 4.07
N PRO A 72 22.98 -15.64 3.08
CA PRO A 72 23.82 -14.47 3.29
C PRO A 72 23.01 -13.27 3.81
N VAL A 73 23.65 -12.39 4.58
CA VAL A 73 23.06 -11.16 5.17
C VAL A 73 22.29 -10.32 4.14
N MET A 74 22.82 -10.22 2.91
CA MET A 74 22.22 -9.46 1.81
C MET A 74 20.93 -10.10 1.24
N GLY A 75 20.64 -11.36 1.58
CA GLY A 75 19.57 -12.17 1.02
C GLY A 75 20.00 -13.02 -0.18
N MET A 76 19.03 -13.67 -0.81
CA MET A 76 19.28 -14.59 -1.93
C MET A 76 19.55 -13.82 -3.23
N LYS A 77 20.72 -14.01 -3.83
CA LYS A 77 21.19 -13.24 -5.01
C LYS A 77 20.19 -13.21 -6.18
N SER A 78 19.57 -14.34 -6.51
CA SER A 78 18.57 -14.45 -7.58
C SER A 78 17.28 -13.66 -7.27
N PHE A 79 16.82 -13.69 -6.02
CA PHE A 79 15.70 -12.87 -5.55
C PHE A 79 16.00 -11.37 -5.70
N ILE A 80 17.20 -10.93 -5.31
CA ILE A 80 17.64 -9.54 -5.44
C ILE A 80 17.65 -9.12 -6.92
N GLN A 81 18.29 -9.90 -7.78
CA GLN A 81 18.38 -9.60 -9.22
C GLN A 81 17.00 -9.54 -9.89
N ALA A 82 16.12 -10.49 -9.59
CA ALA A 82 14.75 -10.52 -10.11
C ALA A 82 13.90 -9.34 -9.60
N SER A 83 13.99 -9.02 -8.30
CA SER A 83 13.23 -7.93 -7.69
C SER A 83 13.71 -6.55 -8.17
N LEU A 84 15.02 -6.35 -8.37
CA LEU A 84 15.56 -5.11 -8.97
C LEU A 84 15.15 -4.96 -10.44
N GLY A 85 15.16 -6.04 -11.22
CA GLY A 85 14.71 -6.03 -12.62
C GLY A 85 13.22 -5.71 -12.75
N LEU A 86 12.41 -6.22 -11.82
CA LEU A 86 10.99 -5.87 -11.66
C LEU A 86 10.82 -4.41 -11.24
N LEU A 87 11.53 -3.95 -10.21
CA LEU A 87 11.36 -2.64 -9.60
C LEU A 87 11.63 -1.50 -10.58
N PHE A 88 12.74 -1.56 -11.32
CA PHE A 88 13.17 -0.44 -12.16
C PHE A 88 12.74 -0.56 -13.62
N GLY A 89 12.46 -1.75 -14.14
CA GLY A 89 12.50 -1.96 -15.59
C GLY A 89 13.89 -1.63 -16.16
N LYS A 90 14.00 -1.42 -17.48
CA LYS A 90 15.32 -1.41 -18.14
C LYS A 90 15.95 -0.01 -18.37
N HIS A 91 15.20 1.06 -18.68
CA HIS A 91 15.72 2.43 -18.97
C HIS A 91 14.63 3.55 -18.86
N SER A 92 14.87 4.80 -18.35
CA SER A 92 14.04 6.04 -18.58
C SER A 92 14.58 7.38 -17.95
N GLN A 93 13.97 8.60 -18.19
CA GLN A 93 14.52 9.96 -17.84
C GLN A 93 13.60 11.25 -17.58
N VAL A 94 14.17 12.34 -16.95
CA VAL A 94 13.89 13.84 -17.03
C VAL A 94 13.10 14.67 -15.92
N ILE A 95 13.32 16.02 -15.83
CA ILE A 95 13.21 16.97 -14.65
C ILE A 95 12.51 18.39 -14.92
N VAL A 96 12.49 19.51 -14.10
CA VAL A 96 11.60 19.93 -12.92
C VAL A 96 11.40 21.45 -12.53
N GLU A 97 10.29 21.82 -11.82
CA GLU A 97 10.15 22.94 -10.78
C GLU A 97 9.50 22.60 -9.33
N ASN A 98 8.72 23.44 -8.59
CA ASN A 98 8.64 23.46 -7.08
C ASN A 98 7.29 23.28 -6.28
N ARG A 99 7.37 22.72 -5.04
CA ARG A 99 6.74 23.26 -3.77
C ARG A 99 7.40 22.76 -2.45
N GLY A 100 8.11 23.64 -1.72
CA GLY A 100 7.87 23.83 -0.26
C GLY A 100 8.62 23.03 0.82
N ALA A 101 9.69 22.28 0.55
CA ALA A 101 10.44 21.54 1.59
C ALA A 101 11.68 22.31 2.15
N PRO A 102 12.23 21.95 3.34
CA PRO A 102 13.52 22.48 3.85
C PRO A 102 14.71 22.00 3.01
N ASP A 103 15.89 22.57 3.25
CA ASP A 103 17.13 22.14 2.59
C ASP A 103 17.77 20.97 3.35
N GLY A 104 18.32 19.99 2.62
CA GLY A 104 19.02 18.83 3.20
C GLY A 104 18.14 17.75 3.85
N CYS A 105 16.81 17.79 3.70
CA CYS A 105 15.92 16.79 4.28
C CYS A 105 15.84 15.50 3.44
N ILE A 106 15.49 14.38 4.06
CA ILE A 106 14.99 13.18 3.36
C ILE A 106 13.50 13.40 3.05
N PHE A 107 13.07 13.15 1.82
CA PHE A 107 11.67 13.24 1.41
C PHE A 107 11.15 11.85 1.05
N VAL A 108 10.28 11.31 1.91
CA VAL A 108 9.69 9.98 1.76
C VAL A 108 8.44 10.08 0.89
N ILE A 109 8.46 9.38 -0.25
CA ILE A 109 7.39 9.35 -1.25
C ILE A 109 6.84 7.93 -1.32
N GLY A 110 5.63 7.71 -0.80
CA GLY A 110 5.00 6.37 -0.80
C GLY A 110 3.50 6.42 -1.05
N ASN A 111 2.97 5.41 -1.73
CA ASN A 111 1.58 5.34 -2.22
C ASN A 111 1.26 6.48 -3.24
N ILE A 112 2.09 6.63 -4.28
CA ILE A 112 1.90 7.59 -5.40
C ILE A 112 0.56 7.39 -6.12
N ASP A 113 0.02 6.17 -6.07
CA ASP A 113 -1.25 5.69 -6.64
C ASP A 113 -2.45 6.63 -6.38
N TYR A 114 -2.45 7.36 -5.25
CA TYR A 114 -3.53 8.28 -4.86
C TYR A 114 -3.37 9.71 -5.44
N CYS A 115 -2.25 10.01 -6.11
CA CYS A 115 -1.93 11.35 -6.61
C CYS A 115 -1.12 11.29 -7.91
N LYS A 116 -1.81 11.19 -9.04
CA LYS A 116 -1.19 11.23 -10.38
C LYS A 116 -0.57 12.59 -10.66
N LEU A 117 0.75 12.69 -10.51
CA LEU A 117 1.53 13.78 -11.05
C LEU A 117 1.67 13.57 -12.57
N THR A 118 1.23 14.55 -13.36
CA THR A 118 1.49 14.58 -14.81
C THR A 118 2.98 14.60 -15.12
N GLN A 119 3.39 14.38 -16.37
CA GLN A 119 4.80 14.57 -16.75
C GLN A 119 5.28 15.98 -16.39
N CYS A 120 4.47 17.02 -16.57
CA CYS A 120 4.80 18.40 -16.17
C CYS A 120 4.74 18.65 -14.63
N GLN A 121 4.50 17.61 -13.83
CA GLN A 121 4.54 17.62 -12.36
C GLN A 121 5.55 16.62 -11.77
N TRP A 122 6.03 15.64 -12.54
CA TRP A 122 7.32 14.95 -12.32
C TRP A 122 8.51 15.74 -12.87
N THR A 123 8.26 16.51 -13.94
CA THR A 123 8.89 17.80 -14.26
C THR A 123 8.37 18.93 -13.33
N LYS A 124 7.90 18.57 -12.11
CA LYS A 124 8.02 19.33 -10.84
C LYS A 124 8.47 18.38 -9.71
N LEU A 125 8.77 18.89 -8.52
CA LEU A 125 9.43 18.17 -7.40
C LEU A 125 10.95 17.91 -7.57
N MET A 126 11.44 17.04 -8.46
CA MET A 126 12.86 16.57 -8.41
C MET A 126 13.99 17.65 -8.48
N ALA A 127 14.22 18.46 -9.52
CA ALA A 127 15.17 19.60 -9.45
C ALA A 127 14.89 20.64 -8.33
N THR A 128 13.69 20.71 -7.74
CA THR A 128 13.52 21.42 -6.45
C THR A 128 14.21 20.66 -5.33
N MET A 129 14.15 19.33 -5.33
CA MET A 129 15.01 18.45 -4.54
C MET A 129 16.51 18.64 -4.89
N LYS A 130 16.93 18.82 -6.15
CA LYS A 130 18.33 19.20 -6.47
C LYS A 130 18.72 20.54 -5.83
N ARG A 131 17.95 21.60 -6.10
CA ARG A 131 18.18 22.97 -5.57
C ARG A 131 18.28 22.98 -4.05
N LYS A 132 17.47 22.14 -3.38
CA LYS A 132 17.40 22.04 -1.91
C LYS A 132 18.19 20.86 -1.33
N ARG A 133 18.95 20.11 -2.15
CA ARG A 133 19.72 18.90 -1.76
C ARG A 133 18.90 17.88 -0.95
N ILE A 134 17.67 17.63 -1.38
CA ILE A 134 16.72 16.72 -0.73
C ILE A 134 16.95 15.30 -1.25
N PHE A 135 17.16 14.35 -0.35
CA PHE A 135 17.36 12.93 -0.69
C PHE A 135 16.00 12.22 -0.88
N PRO A 136 15.73 11.58 -2.04
CA PRO A 136 14.51 10.80 -2.23
C PRO A 136 14.56 9.48 -1.46
N PHE A 137 13.46 9.13 -0.81
CA PHE A 137 13.20 7.76 -0.35
C PHE A 137 11.84 7.34 -0.91
N PHE A 138 11.78 6.28 -1.71
CA PHE A 138 10.53 5.77 -2.27
C PHE A 138 10.00 4.57 -1.47
N ASP A 139 8.68 4.46 -1.35
CA ASP A 139 8.01 3.25 -0.88
C ASP A 139 7.00 2.76 -1.94
N ILE A 140 7.23 1.56 -2.46
CA ILE A 140 6.44 0.92 -3.52
C ILE A 140 5.86 -0.39 -2.99
N PRO A 141 4.64 -0.36 -2.41
CA PRO A 141 4.09 -1.52 -1.73
C PRO A 141 2.89 -2.17 -2.46
N TYR A 142 2.66 -1.85 -3.75
CA TYR A 142 1.58 -2.43 -4.58
C TYR A 142 1.92 -2.65 -6.08
N GLN A 143 3.18 -2.66 -6.53
CA GLN A 143 3.51 -2.69 -7.97
C GLN A 143 2.74 -3.78 -8.75
N GLY A 144 2.07 -3.38 -9.84
CA GLY A 144 1.18 -4.20 -10.66
C GLY A 144 -0.29 -4.23 -10.21
N LEU A 145 -0.60 -3.68 -9.03
CA LEU A 145 -1.98 -3.55 -8.52
C LEU A 145 -2.51 -2.11 -8.64
N SER A 146 -1.70 -1.14 -9.07
CA SER A 146 -2.14 0.26 -9.19
C SER A 146 -2.78 0.53 -10.54
N THR A 147 -2.04 0.36 -11.64
CA THR A 147 -2.57 0.44 -13.03
C THR A 147 -2.91 -0.90 -13.65
N GLY A 148 -2.36 -2.01 -13.12
CA GLY A 148 -2.39 -3.33 -13.77
C GLY A 148 -1.21 -3.61 -14.70
N ASP A 149 -0.32 -2.63 -14.88
CA ASP A 149 0.97 -2.77 -15.57
C ASP A 149 2.13 -2.64 -14.57
N LEU A 150 3.23 -3.38 -14.79
CA LEU A 150 4.35 -3.39 -13.84
C LEU A 150 5.32 -2.25 -14.09
N GLU A 151 5.44 -1.84 -15.35
CA GLU A 151 6.42 -0.90 -15.86
C GLU A 151 5.92 0.55 -15.73
N GLU A 152 4.63 0.81 -15.95
CA GLU A 152 4.01 2.12 -15.68
C GLU A 152 3.96 2.42 -14.16
N ASP A 153 3.64 1.41 -13.33
CA ASP A 153 3.57 1.53 -11.86
C ASP A 153 4.90 1.99 -11.21
N THR A 154 6.06 1.82 -11.87
CA THR A 154 7.37 2.28 -11.37
C THR A 154 8.13 3.20 -12.31
N ARG A 155 7.53 3.60 -13.44
CA ARG A 155 8.11 4.49 -14.46
C ARG A 155 8.71 5.78 -13.90
N PHE A 156 8.13 6.31 -12.81
CA PHE A 156 8.64 7.49 -12.13
C PHE A 156 10.03 7.28 -11.50
N LEU A 157 10.38 6.08 -11.00
CA LEU A 157 11.71 5.82 -10.44
C LEU A 157 12.81 6.05 -11.49
N GLN A 158 12.57 5.60 -12.71
CA GLN A 158 13.49 5.79 -13.81
C GLN A 158 13.65 7.28 -14.19
N TYR A 159 12.58 8.07 -14.10
CA TYR A 159 12.70 9.53 -14.27
C TYR A 159 13.65 10.17 -13.24
N PHE A 160 13.77 9.62 -12.02
CA PHE A 160 14.82 10.04 -11.07
C PHE A 160 16.21 9.50 -11.43
N ILE A 161 16.35 8.22 -11.81
CA ILE A 161 17.65 7.58 -12.14
C ILE A 161 18.47 8.41 -13.13
N SER A 162 17.83 8.90 -14.19
CA SER A 162 18.49 9.69 -15.23
C SER A 162 19.20 10.96 -14.77
N GLU A 163 18.65 11.60 -13.75
CA GLU A 163 19.01 12.96 -13.37
C GLU A 163 20.14 12.98 -12.36
N GLY A 164 20.80 11.83 -12.16
CA GLY A 164 21.81 11.64 -11.14
C GLY A 164 21.23 11.72 -9.72
N PHE A 165 19.96 11.34 -9.54
CA PHE A 165 19.45 11.11 -8.18
C PHE A 165 20.00 9.81 -7.63
N GLU A 166 20.79 9.95 -6.58
CA GLU A 166 21.00 8.89 -5.61
C GLU A 166 19.74 8.84 -4.72
N PHE A 167 19.22 7.64 -4.45
CA PHE A 167 18.00 7.45 -3.67
C PHE A 167 17.89 6.05 -3.08
N PHE A 168 17.03 5.92 -2.07
CA PHE A 168 16.59 4.62 -1.54
C PHE A 168 15.17 4.30 -2.03
N CYS A 169 14.85 3.01 -2.18
CA CYS A 169 13.50 2.55 -2.51
C CYS A 169 13.17 1.26 -1.77
N SER A 170 12.18 1.28 -0.86
CA SER A 170 11.57 0.06 -0.33
C SER A 170 10.53 -0.47 -1.31
N GLN A 171 10.64 -1.75 -1.66
CA GLN A 171 9.64 -2.47 -2.46
C GLN A 171 9.05 -3.59 -1.59
N SER A 172 7.73 -3.59 -1.37
CA SER A 172 7.05 -4.69 -0.66
C SER A 172 6.35 -5.59 -1.65
N LEU A 173 6.78 -6.86 -1.72
CA LEU A 173 6.28 -7.84 -2.68
C LEU A 173 5.11 -8.65 -2.11
N SER A 174 4.92 -8.60 -0.78
CA SER A 174 3.81 -9.24 -0.08
C SER A 174 2.42 -9.01 -0.68
N LYS A 175 2.12 -7.84 -1.27
CA LYS A 175 0.78 -7.58 -1.84
C LYS A 175 0.64 -8.07 -3.27
N SER A 176 1.61 -7.77 -4.13
CA SER A 176 1.61 -8.19 -5.55
C SER A 176 1.71 -9.71 -5.72
N PHE A 177 2.23 -10.44 -4.73
CA PHE A 177 2.21 -11.90 -4.70
C PHE A 177 1.14 -12.50 -3.76
N GLY A 178 0.51 -11.68 -2.90
CA GLY A 178 -0.50 -12.12 -1.92
C GLY A 178 0.06 -12.90 -0.72
N ILE A 179 1.35 -12.75 -0.41
CA ILE A 179 2.06 -13.39 0.70
C ILE A 179 2.37 -12.36 1.81
N TYR A 180 1.32 -12.00 2.55
CA TYR A 180 1.33 -10.91 3.53
C TYR A 180 2.03 -11.23 4.85
N ASP A 181 2.23 -12.51 5.14
CA ASP A 181 2.83 -13.08 6.34
C ASP A 181 4.33 -13.43 6.16
N GLU A 182 4.77 -13.72 4.94
CA GLU A 182 6.17 -14.03 4.58
C GLU A 182 7.15 -12.84 4.77
N GLY A 183 6.66 -11.63 5.07
CA GLY A 183 7.50 -10.46 5.40
C GLY A 183 8.42 -9.97 4.27
N VAL A 184 8.08 -10.23 3.01
CA VAL A 184 9.03 -10.19 1.89
C VAL A 184 9.02 -8.87 1.08
N GLY A 185 10.22 -8.40 0.77
CA GLY A 185 10.49 -7.19 -0.01
C GLY A 185 12.01 -6.96 -0.20
N ILE A 186 12.38 -5.83 -0.80
CA ILE A 186 13.77 -5.38 -0.93
C ILE A 186 13.93 -3.91 -0.54
N LEU A 187 15.14 -3.54 -0.13
CA LEU A 187 15.62 -2.15 -0.13
C LEU A 187 16.59 -2.00 -1.31
N ALA A 188 16.19 -1.26 -2.33
CA ALA A 188 17.08 -0.86 -3.42
C ALA A 188 17.79 0.46 -3.08
N VAL A 189 19.05 0.56 -3.51
CA VAL A 189 19.87 1.78 -3.40
C VAL A 189 20.35 2.13 -4.81
N VAL A 190 20.08 3.37 -5.24
CA VAL A 190 20.65 3.96 -6.45
C VAL A 190 21.74 4.95 -6.01
N ALA A 191 22.91 4.84 -6.63
CA ALA A 191 24.08 5.68 -6.36
C ALA A 191 24.81 6.00 -7.68
N LEU A 192 25.50 7.12 -7.75
CA LEU A 192 26.26 7.59 -8.91
C LEU A 192 27.58 6.84 -9.12
N ASN A 193 28.10 6.19 -8.08
CA ASN A 193 29.40 5.52 -8.10
C ASN A 193 29.35 4.19 -7.34
N ASN A 194 29.86 3.12 -7.98
CA ASN A 194 29.99 1.79 -7.41
C ASN A 194 30.76 1.79 -6.06
N GLN A 195 31.76 2.67 -5.89
CA GLN A 195 32.51 2.79 -4.63
C GLN A 195 31.61 3.29 -3.49
N LEU A 196 30.76 4.29 -3.75
CA LEU A 196 29.79 4.79 -2.77
C LEU A 196 28.73 3.72 -2.46
N LEU A 197 28.26 3.00 -3.48
CA LEU A 197 27.32 1.89 -3.32
C LEU A 197 27.89 0.78 -2.41
N LEU A 198 29.17 0.42 -2.55
CA LEU A 198 29.86 -0.54 -1.68
C LEU A 198 29.98 -0.02 -0.23
N CYS A 199 30.25 1.27 -0.04
CA CYS A 199 30.27 1.89 1.29
C CYS A 199 28.89 1.91 1.96
N VAL A 200 27.81 2.18 1.20
CA VAL A 200 26.43 2.11 1.73
C VAL A 200 26.04 0.66 2.03
N LEU A 201 26.39 -0.28 1.16
CA LEU A 201 26.10 -1.70 1.33
C LEU A 201 26.74 -2.28 2.59
N SER A 202 28.00 -1.94 2.91
CA SER A 202 28.66 -2.45 4.12
C SER A 202 28.00 -1.94 5.41
N GLN A 203 27.52 -0.69 5.43
CA GLN A 203 26.75 -0.16 6.57
C GLN A 203 25.38 -0.84 6.68
N LEU A 204 24.66 -1.03 5.57
CA LEU A 204 23.37 -1.74 5.56
C LEU A 204 23.51 -3.21 6.01
N MET A 205 24.61 -3.88 5.65
CA MET A 205 24.91 -5.23 6.13
C MET A 205 25.18 -5.27 7.64
N ASN A 206 25.87 -4.28 8.21
CA ASN A 206 26.07 -4.17 9.66
C ASN A 206 24.73 -3.99 10.40
N PHE A 207 23.82 -3.16 9.88
CA PHE A 207 22.48 -3.00 10.47
C PHE A 207 21.64 -4.27 10.34
N ALA A 208 21.65 -4.95 9.18
CA ALA A 208 20.93 -6.20 9.00
C ALA A 208 21.43 -7.31 9.96
N LEU A 209 22.75 -7.45 10.11
CA LEU A 209 23.37 -8.35 11.09
C LEU A 209 22.91 -8.06 12.52
N ALA A 210 22.92 -6.79 12.93
CA ALA A 210 22.58 -6.37 14.29
C ALA A 210 21.08 -6.45 14.61
N LEU A 211 20.19 -6.37 13.62
CA LEU A 211 18.74 -6.30 13.82
C LEU A 211 18.01 -7.63 13.61
N TRP A 212 18.42 -8.45 12.64
CA TRP A 212 17.73 -9.70 12.30
C TRP A 212 18.66 -10.83 11.78
N LEU A 213 19.98 -10.63 11.80
CA LEU A 213 21.00 -11.51 11.25
C LEU A 213 20.89 -11.74 9.73
N ASN A 214 19.89 -12.50 9.26
CA ASN A 214 19.66 -12.88 7.87
C ASN A 214 18.15 -12.84 7.53
N PRO A 215 17.74 -12.48 6.30
CA PRO A 215 16.32 -12.34 5.95
C PRO A 215 15.58 -13.68 5.73
N PRO A 216 14.24 -13.73 5.84
CA PRO A 216 13.44 -14.94 5.63
C PRO A 216 13.56 -15.53 4.21
N THR A 217 13.74 -16.85 4.14
CA THR A 217 14.01 -17.58 2.89
C THR A 217 12.76 -17.94 2.07
N SER A 218 11.64 -18.24 2.73
CA SER A 218 10.47 -18.88 2.11
C SER A 218 9.81 -18.03 1.02
N GLY A 219 9.32 -16.82 1.36
CA GLY A 219 8.80 -15.86 0.39
C GLY A 219 9.79 -15.49 -0.73
N ALA A 220 11.08 -15.42 -0.42
CA ALA A 220 12.13 -15.14 -1.41
C ALA A 220 12.31 -16.28 -2.42
N ARG A 221 12.27 -17.55 -2.00
CA ARG A 221 12.23 -18.71 -2.91
C ARG A 221 10.98 -18.67 -3.78
N ILE A 222 9.79 -18.45 -3.19
CA ILE A 222 8.51 -18.40 -3.91
C ILE A 222 8.56 -17.38 -5.05
N ILE A 223 8.93 -16.12 -4.75
CA ILE A 223 8.97 -15.05 -5.74
C ILE A 223 10.00 -15.35 -6.83
N THR A 224 11.17 -15.87 -6.47
CA THR A 224 12.23 -16.19 -7.44
C THR A 224 11.79 -17.28 -8.42
N SER A 225 11.13 -18.34 -7.95
CA SER A 225 10.61 -19.40 -8.83
C SER A 225 9.55 -18.88 -9.82
N ILE A 226 8.86 -17.77 -9.51
CA ILE A 226 7.92 -17.11 -10.42
C ILE A 226 8.67 -16.20 -11.39
N LEU A 227 9.45 -15.25 -10.89
CA LEU A 227 10.12 -14.22 -11.70
C LEU A 227 11.19 -14.79 -12.64
N CYS A 228 11.85 -15.91 -12.27
CA CYS A 228 12.84 -16.57 -13.12
C CYS A 228 12.26 -17.58 -14.12
N ASN A 229 10.94 -17.79 -14.15
CA ASN A 229 10.28 -18.70 -15.09
C ASN A 229 9.28 -17.92 -15.97
N PRO A 230 9.54 -17.71 -17.28
CA PRO A 230 8.69 -16.88 -18.14
C PRO A 230 7.21 -17.28 -18.15
N ALA A 231 6.89 -18.57 -18.13
CA ALA A 231 5.50 -19.04 -18.15
C ALA A 231 4.77 -18.80 -16.81
N LEU A 232 5.49 -18.71 -15.70
CA LEU A 232 4.93 -18.36 -14.39
C LEU A 232 4.88 -16.85 -14.19
N TYR A 233 5.86 -16.11 -14.73
CA TYR A 233 5.89 -14.65 -14.75
C TYR A 233 4.70 -14.06 -15.50
N GLU A 234 4.44 -14.49 -16.74
CA GLU A 234 3.30 -14.00 -17.53
C GLU A 234 1.95 -14.37 -16.88
N ALA A 235 1.83 -15.60 -16.36
CA ALA A 235 0.65 -16.05 -15.62
C ALA A 235 0.40 -15.20 -14.35
N TRP A 236 1.47 -14.76 -13.68
CA TRP A 236 1.38 -13.86 -12.52
C TRP A 236 1.03 -12.42 -12.94
N LYS A 237 1.67 -11.87 -13.98
CA LYS A 237 1.39 -10.53 -14.54
C LYS A 237 -0.07 -10.42 -14.99
N LEU A 238 -0.62 -11.46 -15.62
CA LEU A 238 -2.04 -11.53 -15.95
C LEU A 238 -2.92 -11.52 -14.70
N SER A 239 -2.60 -12.34 -13.68
CA SER A 239 -3.39 -12.38 -12.43
C SER A 239 -3.38 -11.07 -11.62
N LEU A 240 -2.37 -10.21 -11.83
CA LEU A 240 -2.33 -8.85 -11.29
C LEU A 240 -3.24 -7.90 -12.06
N LYS A 241 -3.16 -7.94 -13.39
CA LYS A 241 -3.98 -7.12 -14.28
C LYS A 241 -5.48 -7.39 -14.08
N GLU A 242 -5.89 -8.65 -13.99
CA GLU A 242 -7.28 -9.06 -13.69
C GLU A 242 -7.80 -8.42 -12.38
N VAL A 243 -6.95 -8.35 -11.34
CA VAL A 243 -7.29 -7.73 -10.06
C VAL A 243 -7.43 -6.20 -10.21
N ALA A 244 -6.50 -5.54 -10.91
CA ALA A 244 -6.56 -4.10 -11.16
C ALA A 244 -7.81 -3.70 -11.98
N GLU A 245 -8.10 -4.42 -13.07
CA GLU A 245 -9.30 -4.21 -13.91
C GLU A 245 -10.60 -4.41 -13.12
N ASN A 246 -10.67 -5.45 -12.29
CA ASN A 246 -11.82 -5.68 -11.40
C ASN A 246 -11.98 -4.56 -10.35
N ILE A 247 -10.90 -4.05 -9.77
CA ILE A 247 -10.94 -2.91 -8.82
C ILE A 247 -11.48 -1.66 -9.50
N MET A 248 -11.07 -1.36 -10.74
CA MET A 248 -11.58 -0.22 -11.48
C MET A 248 -13.06 -0.39 -11.85
N LEU A 249 -13.49 -1.59 -12.25
CA LEU A 249 -14.89 -1.91 -12.48
C LEU A 249 -15.75 -1.76 -11.21
N ILE A 250 -15.20 -2.09 -10.04
CA ILE A 250 -15.85 -1.88 -8.74
C ILE A 250 -15.95 -0.38 -8.41
N LYS A 251 -14.88 0.40 -8.63
CA LYS A 251 -14.87 1.86 -8.41
C LYS A 251 -15.92 2.58 -9.27
N GLU A 252 -16.02 2.25 -10.56
CA GLU A 252 -17.04 2.82 -11.45
C GLU A 252 -18.46 2.44 -11.02
N LYS A 253 -18.73 1.15 -10.74
CA LYS A 253 -20.04 0.71 -10.24
C LYS A 253 -20.45 1.37 -8.92
N PHE A 254 -19.48 1.65 -8.06
CA PHE A 254 -19.68 2.31 -6.76
C PHE A 254 -20.01 3.79 -6.93
N LYS A 255 -19.24 4.51 -7.76
CA LYS A 255 -19.49 5.90 -8.17
C LYS A 255 -20.87 6.06 -8.81
N GLU A 256 -21.22 5.19 -9.75
CA GLU A 256 -22.51 5.22 -10.45
C GLU A 256 -23.68 4.95 -9.51
N LYS A 257 -23.55 4.01 -8.56
CA LYS A 257 -24.58 3.80 -7.53
C LYS A 257 -24.76 5.02 -6.62
N LEU A 258 -23.68 5.72 -6.24
CA LEU A 258 -23.80 6.98 -5.49
C LEU A 258 -24.48 8.08 -6.31
N ARG A 259 -24.21 8.17 -7.63
CA ARG A 259 -24.88 9.09 -8.56
C ARG A 259 -26.38 8.80 -8.67
N LEU A 260 -26.76 7.53 -8.86
CA LEU A 260 -28.16 7.08 -8.96
C LEU A 260 -28.93 7.29 -7.64
N LEU A 261 -28.26 7.19 -6.49
CA LEU A 261 -28.81 7.52 -5.18
C LEU A 261 -28.95 9.03 -4.90
N GLY A 262 -28.53 9.89 -5.84
CA GLY A 262 -28.55 11.36 -5.68
C GLY A 262 -27.57 11.88 -4.63
N THR A 263 -26.49 11.14 -4.34
CA THR A 263 -25.63 11.39 -3.18
C THR A 263 -24.91 12.74 -3.26
N PRO A 264 -25.15 13.70 -2.34
CA PRO A 264 -24.69 15.07 -2.54
C PRO A 264 -23.16 15.25 -2.60
N GLY A 265 -22.65 15.66 -3.77
CA GLY A 265 -21.24 15.94 -4.03
C GLY A 265 -20.80 15.45 -5.41
N SER A 266 -19.53 15.66 -5.77
CA SER A 266 -18.86 14.86 -6.80
C SER A 266 -18.22 13.64 -6.14
N TRP A 267 -18.20 12.53 -6.88
CA TRP A 267 -17.59 11.27 -6.48
C TRP A 267 -16.53 10.79 -7.50
N ASP A 268 -16.11 11.69 -8.40
CA ASP A 268 -15.14 11.40 -9.47
C ASP A 268 -13.74 11.08 -8.94
N HIS A 269 -13.40 11.54 -7.73
CA HIS A 269 -12.16 11.17 -7.06
C HIS A 269 -12.03 9.67 -6.78
N ILE A 270 -13.14 8.91 -6.72
CA ILE A 270 -13.10 7.45 -6.55
C ILE A 270 -12.48 6.76 -7.76
N THR A 271 -12.76 7.26 -8.96
CA THR A 271 -12.27 6.70 -10.24
C THR A 271 -10.94 7.32 -10.68
N ASN A 272 -10.57 8.47 -10.12
CA ASN A 272 -9.30 9.16 -10.40
C ASN A 272 -8.13 8.66 -9.51
N GLN A 273 -8.39 7.86 -8.49
CA GLN A 273 -7.40 7.21 -7.63
C GLN A 273 -7.13 5.77 -8.11
N ASP A 274 -5.86 5.38 -8.23
CA ASP A 274 -5.47 4.01 -8.62
C ASP A 274 -5.42 3.07 -7.40
N GLY A 275 -5.11 1.79 -7.63
CA GLY A 275 -4.79 0.85 -6.54
C GLY A 275 -5.98 0.29 -5.75
N THR A 276 -5.67 -0.67 -4.87
CA THR A 276 -6.63 -1.44 -4.06
C THR A 276 -7.42 -0.60 -3.05
N HIS A 277 -6.81 0.45 -2.51
CA HIS A 277 -7.44 1.38 -1.56
C HIS A 277 -7.76 2.72 -2.22
N GLY A 278 -8.58 3.53 -1.54
CA GLY A 278 -8.73 4.95 -1.87
C GLY A 278 -9.49 5.70 -0.80
N TYR A 279 -9.43 7.03 -0.86
CA TYR A 279 -10.07 7.94 0.07
C TYR A 279 -11.46 8.33 -0.44
N LEU A 280 -12.49 8.13 0.39
CA LEU A 280 -13.86 8.55 0.07
C LEU A 280 -14.09 10.06 0.27
N GLY A 281 -13.25 10.75 1.05
CA GLY A 281 -13.45 12.15 1.43
C GLY A 281 -14.49 12.38 2.54
N LEU A 282 -14.95 11.30 3.20
CA LEU A 282 -15.90 11.39 4.31
C LEU A 282 -15.28 12.07 5.54
N ASN A 283 -16.06 12.92 6.20
CA ASN A 283 -15.66 13.57 7.45
C ASN A 283 -15.84 12.62 8.66
N SER A 284 -15.26 12.99 9.82
CA SER A 284 -15.28 12.17 11.03
C SER A 284 -16.69 11.81 11.53
N GLN A 285 -17.68 12.70 11.37
CA GLN A 285 -19.07 12.43 11.78
C GLN A 285 -19.74 11.42 10.84
N GLN A 286 -19.44 11.48 9.54
CA GLN A 286 -19.92 10.52 8.53
C GLN A 286 -19.31 9.13 8.76
N VAL A 287 -18.00 9.06 9.03
CA VAL A 287 -17.32 7.81 9.40
C VAL A 287 -17.88 7.26 10.72
N GLU A 288 -18.10 8.10 11.74
CA GLU A 288 -18.70 7.68 13.01
C GLU A 288 -20.14 7.16 12.83
N TYR A 289 -20.95 7.78 11.97
CA TYR A 289 -22.27 7.28 11.60
C TYR A 289 -22.19 5.88 10.95
N LEU A 290 -21.30 5.70 9.97
CA LEU A 290 -21.10 4.40 9.31
C LEU A 290 -20.73 3.29 10.31
N VAL A 291 -19.82 3.58 11.24
CA VAL A 291 -19.41 2.63 12.29
C VAL A 291 -20.55 2.36 13.28
N LYS A 292 -21.19 3.41 13.83
CA LYS A 292 -22.16 3.28 14.95
C LYS A 292 -23.60 2.98 14.55
N LYS A 293 -23.99 3.20 13.29
CA LYS A 293 -25.39 3.05 12.79
C LYS A 293 -25.54 2.07 11.64
N LYS A 294 -24.47 1.79 10.90
CA LYS A 294 -24.47 0.87 9.74
C LYS A 294 -23.50 -0.28 9.88
N HIS A 295 -22.72 -0.35 10.97
CA HIS A 295 -21.74 -1.41 11.22
C HIS A 295 -20.70 -1.55 10.09
N ILE A 296 -20.43 -0.45 9.37
CA ILE A 296 -19.42 -0.37 8.31
C ILE A 296 -18.17 0.28 8.89
N TYR A 297 -17.15 -0.54 9.09
CA TYR A 297 -15.91 -0.18 9.76
C TYR A 297 -14.90 0.41 8.77
N VAL A 298 -14.79 1.74 8.81
CA VAL A 298 -13.86 2.58 8.02
C VAL A 298 -12.95 3.36 9.00
N PRO A 299 -11.66 3.62 8.69
CA PRO A 299 -10.80 4.44 9.55
C PRO A 299 -11.20 5.92 9.49
N ARG A 300 -10.85 6.71 10.52
CA ARG A 300 -11.22 8.14 10.62
C ARG A 300 -10.77 9.03 9.46
N ASN A 301 -9.78 8.61 8.67
CA ASN A 301 -9.32 9.33 7.48
C ASN A 301 -10.11 9.01 6.20
N GLY A 302 -11.16 8.17 6.27
CA GLY A 302 -12.00 7.84 5.13
C GLY A 302 -11.36 6.95 4.05
N ARG A 303 -10.17 6.35 4.32
CA ARG A 303 -9.54 5.38 3.41
C ARG A 303 -10.22 4.01 3.51
N ILE A 304 -10.82 3.55 2.42
CA ILE A 304 -11.36 2.20 2.28
C ILE A 304 -10.48 1.31 1.40
N ASN A 305 -10.72 0.01 1.45
CA ASN A 305 -10.26 -0.99 0.50
C ASN A 305 -11.41 -1.33 -0.46
N PHE A 306 -11.23 -1.09 -1.76
CA PHE A 306 -12.23 -1.41 -2.78
C PHE A 306 -12.30 -2.91 -3.07
N THR A 307 -11.25 -3.69 -2.79
CA THR A 307 -11.30 -5.15 -2.99
C THR A 307 -12.29 -5.82 -2.03
N CYS A 308 -12.64 -5.16 -0.92
CA CYS A 308 -13.67 -5.64 0.01
C CYS A 308 -15.11 -5.46 -0.53
N ILE A 309 -15.29 -4.83 -1.69
CA ILE A 309 -16.59 -4.48 -2.26
C ILE A 309 -16.91 -5.45 -3.42
N ASN A 310 -18.09 -6.03 -3.38
CA ASN A 310 -18.56 -7.03 -4.36
C ASN A 310 -20.07 -6.86 -4.65
N ALA A 311 -20.60 -7.70 -5.54
CA ALA A 311 -21.99 -7.60 -5.97
C ALA A 311 -23.03 -7.78 -4.85
N SER A 312 -22.71 -8.45 -3.74
CA SER A 312 -23.65 -8.69 -2.63
C SER A 312 -23.62 -7.61 -1.54
N ASN A 313 -22.56 -6.80 -1.47
CA ASN A 313 -22.42 -5.77 -0.44
C ASN A 313 -22.47 -4.31 -0.95
N ILE A 314 -22.19 -4.08 -2.23
CA ILE A 314 -22.02 -2.72 -2.80
C ILE A 314 -23.22 -1.81 -2.54
N ASP A 315 -24.44 -2.29 -2.70
CA ASP A 315 -25.67 -1.50 -2.49
C ASP A 315 -25.85 -1.09 -1.03
N TYR A 316 -25.56 -1.97 -0.06
CA TYR A 316 -25.65 -1.62 1.35
C TYR A 316 -24.64 -0.54 1.73
N ILE A 317 -23.43 -0.60 1.15
CA ILE A 317 -22.36 0.37 1.40
C ILE A 317 -22.72 1.74 0.79
N THR A 318 -23.16 1.80 -0.47
CA THR A 318 -23.50 3.07 -1.13
C THR A 318 -24.75 3.72 -0.54
N GLN A 319 -25.77 2.95 -0.17
CA GLN A 319 -26.94 3.44 0.59
C GLN A 319 -26.53 4.01 1.95
N SER A 320 -25.71 3.29 2.71
CA SER A 320 -25.21 3.72 4.03
C SER A 320 -24.39 5.01 3.96
N ILE A 321 -23.59 5.19 2.90
CA ILE A 321 -22.83 6.41 2.64
C ILE A 321 -23.77 7.58 2.30
N ASN A 322 -24.77 7.36 1.44
CA ASN A 322 -25.75 8.39 1.11
C ASN A 322 -26.49 8.89 2.37
N GLU A 323 -26.97 7.98 3.20
CA GLU A 323 -27.58 8.31 4.49
C GLU A 323 -26.64 9.10 5.41
N ALA A 324 -25.37 8.71 5.53
CA ALA A 324 -24.38 9.43 6.34
C ALA A 324 -24.15 10.86 5.84
N VAL A 325 -24.07 11.05 4.53
CA VAL A 325 -23.86 12.36 3.88
C VAL A 325 -25.09 13.27 4.04
N ILE A 326 -26.30 12.73 3.90
CA ILE A 326 -27.56 13.47 4.08
C ILE A 326 -27.75 13.84 5.56
N PHE A 327 -27.60 12.87 6.47
CA PHE A 327 -27.79 13.06 7.92
C PHE A 327 -26.88 14.16 8.49
N THR A 328 -25.62 14.21 8.05
CA THR A 328 -24.64 15.21 8.51
C THR A 328 -24.81 16.60 7.90
N LYS A 329 -25.54 16.76 6.79
CA LYS A 329 -25.97 18.09 6.32
C LYS A 329 -27.08 18.68 7.19
N GLY A 330 -28.04 17.86 7.61
CA GLY A 330 -29.18 18.31 8.43
C GLY A 330 -28.79 18.87 9.81
N SER A 331 -27.70 18.38 10.41
CA SER A 331 -27.20 18.85 11.70
C SER A 331 -26.36 20.14 11.63
N GLY A 332 -25.83 20.51 10.46
CA GLY A 332 -24.98 21.70 10.30
C GLY A 332 -25.70 23.05 10.33
N GLY A 333 -27.03 23.07 10.20
CA GLY A 333 -27.81 24.30 10.02
C GLY A 333 -28.01 25.17 11.27
N LYS A 334 -27.79 24.65 12.48
CA LYS A 334 -28.07 25.39 13.74
C LYS A 334 -26.85 26.11 14.31
N LYS A 335 -26.26 27.03 13.55
CA LYS A 335 -25.54 28.15 14.17
C LYS A 335 -26.56 29.03 14.91
N LYS A 336 -26.50 29.05 16.25
CA LYS A 336 -27.27 30.02 17.03
C LYS A 336 -26.78 31.43 16.68
N SER A 337 -27.67 32.27 16.16
CA SER A 337 -27.48 33.72 16.23
C SER A 337 -27.33 34.13 17.69
N PRO A 338 -26.35 34.98 18.07
CA PRO A 338 -26.41 35.64 19.37
C PRO A 338 -27.65 36.54 19.37
N ALA A 339 -28.56 36.32 20.32
CA ALA A 339 -29.72 37.19 20.49
C ALA A 339 -29.25 38.52 21.08
N SER A 340 -29.69 39.63 20.48
CA SER A 340 -29.39 40.98 20.93
C SER A 340 -30.26 41.38 22.13
N GLN A 341 -29.64 41.53 23.29
CA GLN A 341 -30.06 42.40 24.40
C GLN A 341 -28.79 43.01 25.01
#